data_AF-A0A7X4CHN6-F1
#
_entry.id   AF-A0A7X4CHN6-F1
#
_cell.length_a   1.000
_cell.length_b   1.000
_cell.length_c   1.000
_cell.angle_alpha   90.00
_cell.angle_beta   90.00
_cell.angle_gamma   90.00
#
_symmetry.space_group_name_H-M   'P 1'
#
loop_
_entity.id
_entity.type
_entity.pdbx_description
1 polymer ?
#
loop_
_entity_poly.entity_id
_entity_poly.type
_entity_poly.pdbx_seq_one_letter_code
_entity_poly.pdbx_strand_id
1 'polypeptide(L)' 'AQPCLEEASAQIRNSATLGGNLLQKTRCPYFRVEAGNETRLPWACNKRQVGSGCSAATGLNDHASIFGTTDACRCNHP' A
#
# COMPACT_ATOMS: atom_id res chain seq x y z
N ALA A 1 -16.31 -6.42 -17.03
CA ALA A 1 -16.47 -4.95 -17.13
C ALA A 1 -16.89 -4.33 -15.81
N GLN A 2 -17.84 -4.91 -15.07
CA GLN A 2 -18.34 -4.38 -13.79
C GLN A 2 -17.28 -3.95 -12.75
N PRO A 3 -16.18 -4.71 -12.51
CA PRO A 3 -15.19 -4.30 -11.49
C PRO A 3 -14.55 -2.95 -11.79
N CYS A 4 -14.27 -2.68 -13.07
CA CYS A 4 -13.65 -1.44 -13.48
C CYS A 4 -14.53 -0.23 -13.16
N LEU A 5 -15.86 -0.33 -13.19
CA LEU A 5 -16.74 0.82 -12.94
C LEU A 5 -16.75 1.27 -11.47
N GLU A 6 -16.50 0.34 -10.55
CA GLU A 6 -16.43 0.60 -9.10
C GLU A 6 -15.02 1.04 -8.67
N GLU A 7 -14.02 0.82 -9.53
CA GLU A 7 -12.62 1.19 -9.28
C GLU A 7 -12.37 2.67 -9.60
N ALA A 8 -11.97 3.43 -8.57
CA ALA A 8 -11.54 4.83 -8.69
C ALA A 8 -12.55 5.77 -9.38
N SER A 9 -12.10 6.93 -9.85
CA SER A 9 -12.90 7.90 -10.59
C SER A 9 -12.80 7.69 -12.11
N ALA A 10 -13.75 8.23 -12.87
CA ALA A 10 -13.76 8.13 -14.33
C ALA A 10 -12.47 8.69 -14.97
N GLN A 11 -11.93 9.78 -14.43
CA GLN A 11 -10.69 10.40 -14.90
C GLN A 11 -9.48 9.45 -14.76
N ILE A 12 -9.41 8.71 -13.65
CA ILE A 12 -8.33 7.73 -13.42
C ILE A 12 -8.53 6.53 -14.35
N ARG A 13 -9.75 6.01 -14.49
CA ARG A 13 -10.02 4.87 -15.37
C ARG A 13 -9.69 5.12 -16.83
N ASN A 14 -9.90 6.34 -17.31
CA ASN A 14 -9.59 6.70 -18.70
C ASN A 14 -8.08 6.77 -18.97
N SER A 15 -7.25 6.94 -17.94
CA SER A 15 -5.79 6.98 -18.06
C SER A 15 -5.11 5.69 -17.61
N ALA A 16 -5.75 4.92 -16.73
CA ALA A 16 -5.24 3.66 -16.21
C ALA A 16 -5.22 2.57 -17.30
N THR A 17 -4.12 1.84 -17.37
CA THR A 17 -3.97 0.69 -18.26
C THR A 17 -4.19 -0.61 -17.51
N LEU A 18 -4.51 -1.70 -18.21
CA LEU A 18 -4.63 -3.03 -17.60
C LEU A 18 -3.37 -3.43 -16.83
N GLY A 19 -2.19 -3.22 -17.43
CA GLY A 19 -0.92 -3.51 -16.78
C GLY A 19 -0.66 -2.64 -15.55
N GLY A 20 -1.00 -1.34 -15.63
CA GLY A 20 -0.87 -0.42 -14.49
C GLY A 20 -1.77 -0.79 -13.31
N ASN A 21 -3.00 -1.22 -13.59
CA ASN A 21 -3.95 -1.67 -12.56
C ASN A 21 -3.45 -2.95 -11.85
N LEU A 22 -2.89 -3.92 -12.60
CA LEU A 22 -2.33 -5.14 -12.00
C LEU A 22 -1.04 -4.89 -11.19
N LEU A 23 -0.28 -3.87 -11.55
CA LEU A 23 0.99 -3.52 -10.89
C LEU A 23 0.82 -2.40 -9.85
N GLN A 24 -0.41 -2.05 -9.49
CA GLN A 24 -0.64 -1.01 -8.49
C GLN A 24 -0.06 -1.42 -7.14
N LYS A 25 0.55 -0.46 -6.45
CA LYS A 25 1.17 -0.70 -5.14
C LYS A 25 0.13 -0.57 -4.02
N THR A 26 0.46 -1.16 -2.87
CA THR A 26 -0.36 -1.12 -1.65
C THR A 26 -0.69 0.30 -1.19
N ARG A 27 -1.86 0.47 -0.57
CA ARG A 27 -2.30 1.73 0.03
C ARG A 27 -1.88 1.91 1.49
N CYS A 28 -1.10 0.97 2.04
CA CYS A 28 -0.57 1.03 3.41
C CYS A 28 0.03 2.41 3.74
N PRO A 29 -0.41 3.06 4.85
CA PRO A 29 0.03 4.42 5.19
C PRO A 29 1.55 4.46 5.46
N TYR A 30 2.09 3.43 6.11
CA TYR A 30 3.53 3.33 6.38
C TYR A 30 4.38 3.11 5.13
N PHE A 31 3.81 2.53 4.07
CA PHE A 31 4.49 2.36 2.78
C PHE A 31 4.51 3.67 1.99
N ARG A 32 3.36 4.36 1.91
CA ARG A 32 3.18 5.60 1.12
C ARG A 32 3.87 6.83 1.70
N VAL A 33 4.28 6.75 2.96
CA VAL A 33 5.10 7.79 3.58
C VAL A 33 6.55 7.51 3.23
N GLU A 34 7.06 8.24 2.24
CA GLU A 34 8.48 8.28 1.91
C GLU A 34 9.23 9.20 2.87
N ALA A 35 10.47 8.81 3.19
CA ALA A 35 11.37 9.42 4.18
C ALA A 35 11.95 10.80 3.77
N GLY A 36 11.31 11.50 2.83
CA GLY A 36 11.81 12.77 2.25
C GLY A 36 11.07 14.03 2.68
N ASN A 37 10.13 13.94 3.61
CA ASN A 37 9.46 15.11 4.20
C ASN A 37 9.90 15.22 5.66
N GLU A 38 10.52 16.37 5.97
CA GLU A 38 11.11 16.77 7.25
C GLU A 38 10.15 16.64 8.45
N THR A 39 8.84 16.45 8.20
CA THR A 39 7.76 16.33 9.18
C THR A 39 7.29 14.89 9.43
N ARG A 40 7.98 13.84 8.97
CA ARG A 40 7.50 12.45 9.10
C ARG A 40 8.31 11.58 10.05
N LEU A 41 7.61 11.01 11.02
CA LEU A 41 8.06 10.00 11.97
C LEU A 41 8.77 8.82 11.26
N PRO A 42 9.78 8.19 11.89
CA PRO A 42 10.57 7.10 11.31
C PRO A 42 9.79 5.79 11.27
N TRP A 43 8.77 5.69 10.42
CA TRP A 43 7.99 4.47 10.29
C TRP A 43 8.73 3.42 9.47
N ALA A 44 8.98 2.28 10.10
CA ALA A 44 9.58 1.09 9.52
C ALA A 44 8.67 0.46 8.44
N CYS A 45 9.23 0.14 7.27
CA CYS A 45 8.51 -0.55 6.21
C CYS A 45 9.44 -1.44 5.37
N ASN A 46 9.44 -2.74 5.64
CA ASN A 46 10.21 -3.75 4.91
C ASN A 46 9.94 -3.75 3.41
N LYS A 47 8.73 -3.40 2.97
CA LYS A 47 8.37 -3.31 1.54
C LYS A 47 9.04 -2.13 0.83
N ARG A 48 9.47 -1.09 1.56
CA ARG A 48 10.23 0.05 1.05
C ARG A 48 11.74 -0.17 1.22
N GLN A 49 12.16 -0.59 2.41
CA GLN A 49 13.55 -0.86 2.75
C GLN A 49 13.62 -2.17 3.52
N VAL A 50 14.17 -3.20 2.87
CA VAL A 50 14.33 -4.54 3.45
C VAL A 50 15.12 -4.45 4.76
N GLY A 51 14.61 -5.09 5.81
CA GLY A 51 15.23 -5.12 7.14
C GLY A 51 14.85 -3.96 8.05
N SER A 52 14.10 -2.96 7.58
CA SER A 52 13.68 -1.83 8.43
C SER A 52 12.59 -2.19 9.46
N GLY A 53 11.86 -3.30 9.27
CA GLY A 53 10.73 -3.72 10.10
C GLY A 53 9.36 -3.36 9.50
N CYS A 54 8.26 -3.68 10.21
CA CYS A 54 6.90 -3.39 9.76
C CYS A 54 6.10 -2.63 10.83
N SER A 55 5.94 -1.32 10.67
CA SER A 55 5.13 -0.51 11.59
C SER A 55 3.63 -0.87 11.57
N ALA A 56 3.13 -1.52 10.52
CA ALA A 56 1.76 -2.02 10.47
C ALA A 56 1.51 -3.23 11.39
N ALA A 57 2.55 -3.86 11.93
CA ALA A 57 2.39 -5.01 12.83
C ALA A 57 1.86 -4.59 14.21
N THR A 58 2.29 -3.43 14.71
CA THR A 58 1.97 -2.92 16.05
C THR A 58 1.28 -1.55 16.06
N GLY A 59 1.22 -0.88 14.90
CA GLY A 59 0.53 0.40 14.73
C GLY A 59 -0.86 0.27 14.10
N LEU A 60 -1.27 1.30 13.35
CA LEU A 60 -2.53 1.38 12.62
C LEU A 60 -2.59 0.33 11.51
N ASN A 61 -3.48 -0.63 11.65
CA ASN A 61 -3.56 -1.79 10.76
C ASN A 61 -4.98 -2.10 10.27
N ASP A 62 -5.91 -1.14 10.38
CA ASP A 62 -7.31 -1.28 9.94
C ASP A 62 -7.44 -1.68 8.45
N HIS A 63 -6.44 -1.33 7.63
CA HIS A 63 -6.38 -1.67 6.21
C HIS A 63 -5.32 -2.75 5.86
N ALA A 64 -4.78 -3.43 6.87
CA ALA A 64 -3.85 -4.53 6.67
C ALA A 64 -4.60 -5.80 6.23
N SER A 65 -3.87 -6.73 5.61
CA SER A 65 -4.43 -8.03 5.28
C SER A 65 -4.60 -8.88 6.54
N ILE A 66 -5.68 -9.67 6.60
CA ILE A 66 -5.92 -10.67 7.66
C ILE A 66 -5.29 -12.01 7.27
N PHE A 67 -5.24 -12.32 5.96
CA PHE A 67 -4.71 -13.57 5.42
C PHE A 67 -3.43 -13.36 4.62
N GLY A 68 -2.59 -14.41 4.53
CA GLY A 68 -1.37 -14.38 3.73
C GLY A 68 -0.33 -13.36 4.20
N THR A 69 -0.36 -12.99 5.48
CA THR A 69 0.58 -12.04 6.07
C THR A 69 1.81 -12.74 6.64
N THR A 70 2.85 -11.95 6.87
CA THR A 70 4.07 -12.38 7.57
C THR A 70 4.45 -11.33 8.61
N ASP A 71 5.38 -11.66 9.50
CA ASP A 71 5.96 -10.68 10.43
C ASP A 71 6.72 -9.57 9.69
N ALA A 72 7.19 -9.86 8.47
CA ALA A 72 7.87 -8.88 7.64
C ALA A 72 6.91 -7.87 6.99
N CYS A 73 5.68 -8.27 6.62
CA CYS A 73 4.75 -7.39 5.94
C CYS A 73 3.29 -7.88 6.05
N ARG A 74 2.37 -6.92 6.29
CA ARG A 74 0.92 -7.16 6.40
C ARG A 74 0.09 -6.36 5.37
N CYS A 75 0.71 -5.91 4.28
CA CYS A 75 0.05 -5.07 3.28
C CYS A 75 -0.91 -5.88 2.40
N ASN A 76 -2.04 -5.28 2.02
CA ASN A 76 -2.93 -5.81 0.98
C ASN A 76 -2.54 -5.31 -0.43
N HIS A 77 -2.94 -6.07 -1.44
CA HIS A 77 -3.17 -5.52 -2.78
C HIS A 77 -4.55 -4.84 -2.75
N PRO A 78 -4.63 -3.55 -3.10
CA PRO A 78 -5.90 -2.83 -3.11
C PRO A 78 -6.83 -3.31 -4.22
#